data_AF-A0A0B4S065-F1
#
_entry.id   AF-A0A0B4S065-F1
#
_cell.length_a   1.000
_cell.length_b   1.000
_cell.length_c   1.000
_cell.angle_alpha   90.00
_cell.angle_beta   90.00
_cell.angle_gamma   90.00
#
_symmetry.space_group_name_H-M   'P 1'
#
loop_
_entity.id
_entity.type
_entity.pdbx_description
1 polymer ?
#
loop_
_entity_poly.entity_id
_entity_poly.type
_entity_poly.pdbx_seq_one_letter_code
_entity_poly.pdbx_strand_id
1 'polypeptide(L)'
;MNKSNYKIEEKDILNFLKFAYFGDLTNPIEAASNRAYLDMCRTLRVKEVSNGIKSELIEYVNDIFKYEISKLISGNIKNQNEFDKWHDGICNKITEEYYEYKESKIQLTYGQAQKWLNMTIKYLYMLKVYSFDCVFEYLHIPIDNCILNVANEKLGIDKPKTAWSKWDEKQYHNYQNEIKSKIKIAPLCWEFENWLNEAQKEAQKVKK
;
A
#
# COMPACT_ATOMS: atom_id res chain seq x y z
N MET A 1 -6.64 -13.57 49.74
CA MET A 1 -5.81 -13.29 48.54
C MET A 1 -6.70 -12.57 47.53
N ASN A 2 -6.54 -11.26 47.39
CA ASN A 2 -7.24 -10.50 46.36
C ASN A 2 -6.76 -11.02 45.00
N LYS A 3 -7.65 -11.67 44.24
CA LYS A 3 -7.45 -11.90 42.82
C LYS A 3 -7.40 -10.52 42.18
N SER A 4 -6.19 -10.03 41.94
CA SER A 4 -5.94 -8.87 41.10
C SER A 4 -6.60 -9.13 39.76
N ASN A 5 -7.58 -8.28 39.43
CA ASN A 5 -8.30 -8.31 38.17
C ASN A 5 -7.38 -7.68 37.11
N TYR A 6 -6.37 -8.42 36.66
CA TYR A 6 -5.44 -7.93 35.65
C TYR A 6 -6.19 -7.72 34.34
N LYS A 7 -6.34 -6.47 33.91
CA LYS A 7 -6.90 -6.08 32.61
C LYS A 7 -5.80 -5.39 31.82
N ILE A 8 -5.49 -5.90 30.64
CA ILE A 8 -4.57 -5.24 29.70
C ILE A 8 -5.32 -4.06 29.06
N GLU A 9 -4.68 -2.90 28.96
CA GLU A 9 -5.28 -1.74 28.30
C GLU A 9 -5.34 -1.93 26.78
N GLU A 10 -6.38 -1.41 26.14
CA GLU A 10 -6.55 -1.50 24.67
C GLU A 10 -5.37 -0.85 23.93
N LYS A 11 -4.81 0.22 24.49
CA LYS A 11 -3.61 0.88 23.96
C LYS A 11 -2.39 -0.05 23.95
N ASP A 12 -2.21 -0.85 25.00
CA ASP A 12 -1.10 -1.80 25.08
C ASP A 12 -1.28 -2.95 24.09
N ILE A 13 -2.50 -3.46 23.94
CA ILE A 13 -2.84 -4.47 22.93
C ILE A 13 -2.57 -3.90 21.52
N LEU A 14 -3.02 -2.68 21.24
CA LEU A 14 -2.82 -2.05 19.94
C LEU A 14 -1.34 -1.82 19.65
N ASN A 15 -0.56 -1.36 20.63
CA ASN A 15 0.89 -1.17 20.48
C ASN A 15 1.60 -2.50 20.24
N PHE A 16 1.23 -3.55 20.96
CA PHE A 16 1.75 -4.89 20.75
C PHE A 16 1.44 -5.39 19.33
N LEU A 17 0.20 -5.26 18.86
CA LEU A 17 -0.20 -5.66 17.51
C LEU A 17 0.54 -4.86 16.43
N LYS A 18 0.71 -3.55 16.61
CA LYS A 18 1.51 -2.71 15.71
C LYS A 18 2.95 -3.21 15.65
N PHE A 19 3.61 -3.40 16.80
CA PHE A 19 4.98 -3.90 16.84
C PHE A 19 5.11 -5.29 16.22
N ALA A 20 4.20 -6.22 16.55
CA ALA A 20 4.20 -7.56 16.00
C ALA A 20 4.03 -7.59 14.47
N TYR A 21 3.28 -6.64 13.91
CA TYR A 21 3.03 -6.56 12.48
C TYR A 21 4.11 -5.80 11.69
N PHE A 22 4.64 -4.71 12.26
CA PHE A 22 5.57 -3.79 11.58
C PHE A 22 7.04 -3.96 11.99
N GLY A 23 7.32 -4.61 13.11
CA GLY A 23 8.68 -4.89 13.60
C GLY A 23 9.35 -3.71 14.30
N ASP A 24 9.45 -2.56 13.64
CA ASP A 24 10.08 -1.35 14.20
C ASP A 24 9.10 -0.18 14.21
N LEU A 25 8.87 0.43 15.38
CA LEU A 25 7.98 1.60 15.51
C LEU A 25 8.75 2.91 15.64
N THR A 26 10.08 2.87 15.72
CA THR A 26 10.95 4.05 15.85
C THR A 26 11.15 4.76 14.50
N ASN A 27 11.12 3.98 13.40
CA ASN A 27 11.15 4.48 12.04
C ASN A 27 9.89 4.07 11.27
N PRO A 28 8.75 4.75 11.51
CA PRO A 28 7.44 4.30 11.02
C PRO A 28 7.29 4.29 9.50
N ILE A 29 7.96 5.20 8.78
CA ILE A 29 7.92 5.23 7.30
C ILE A 29 8.59 3.98 6.75
N GLU A 30 9.78 3.67 7.25
CA GLU A 30 10.52 2.49 6.81
C GLU A 30 9.81 1.19 7.19
N ALA A 31 9.28 1.10 8.40
CA ALA A 31 8.52 -0.07 8.83
C ALA A 31 7.24 -0.29 8.01
N ALA A 32 6.49 0.78 7.73
CA ALA A 32 5.33 0.74 6.85
C ALA A 32 5.71 0.32 5.41
N SER A 33 6.78 0.90 4.88
CA SER A 33 7.28 0.61 3.54
C SER A 33 7.78 -0.83 3.42
N ASN A 34 8.58 -1.31 4.36
CA ASN A 34 9.09 -2.69 4.36
C ASN A 34 7.94 -3.71 4.47
N ARG A 35 6.92 -3.42 5.29
CA ARG A 35 5.71 -4.25 5.36
C ARG A 35 4.92 -4.23 4.06
N ALA A 36 4.78 -3.07 3.42
CA ALA A 36 4.13 -2.92 2.12
C ALA A 36 4.90 -3.62 0.99
N TYR A 37 6.24 -3.59 1.04
CA TYR A 37 7.09 -4.35 0.14
C TYR A 37 6.79 -5.84 0.23
N LEU A 38 6.69 -6.41 1.44
CA LEU A 38 6.37 -7.84 1.62
C LEU A 38 5.01 -8.23 1.01
N ASP A 39 4.04 -7.32 1.01
CA ASP A 39 2.73 -7.56 0.39
C ASP A 39 2.81 -7.56 -1.14
N MET A 40 3.69 -6.74 -1.70
CA MET A 40 3.86 -6.61 -3.16
C MET A 40 4.84 -7.65 -3.72
N CYS A 41 5.95 -7.92 -3.02
CA CYS A 41 7.12 -8.63 -3.53
C CYS A 41 6.83 -10.08 -3.92
N ARG A 42 5.76 -10.67 -3.36
CA ARG A 42 5.23 -11.99 -3.77
C ARG A 42 4.86 -12.06 -5.26
N THR A 43 4.69 -10.92 -5.91
CA THR A 43 4.38 -10.81 -7.35
C THR A 43 5.61 -10.49 -8.21
N LEU A 44 6.76 -10.16 -7.60
CA LEU A 44 7.98 -9.85 -8.34
C LEU A 44 8.57 -11.12 -8.95
N ARG A 45 8.97 -11.02 -10.21
CA ARG A 45 9.76 -12.05 -10.87
C ARG A 45 11.23 -11.78 -10.58
N VAL A 46 11.72 -12.32 -9.48
CA VAL A 46 13.14 -12.22 -9.11
C VAL A 46 13.89 -13.39 -9.75
N LYS A 47 14.78 -13.11 -10.71
CA LYS A 47 15.73 -14.11 -11.23
C LYS A 47 17.07 -13.89 -10.56
N GLU A 48 17.47 -14.80 -9.66
CA GLU A 48 18.84 -14.90 -9.09
C GLU A 48 19.50 -13.55 -8.76
N VAL A 49 18.80 -12.73 -7.98
CA VAL A 49 19.33 -11.44 -7.52
C VAL A 49 19.92 -11.62 -6.14
N SER A 50 21.12 -11.07 -5.93
CA SER A 50 21.76 -11.07 -4.62
C SER A 50 20.88 -10.35 -3.58
N ASN A 51 20.96 -10.77 -2.34
CA ASN A 51 20.23 -10.10 -1.26
C ASN A 51 20.72 -8.66 -1.03
N GLY A 52 21.99 -8.36 -1.36
CA GLY A 52 22.55 -7.00 -1.30
C GLY A 52 21.82 -6.05 -2.23
N ILE A 53 21.72 -6.39 -3.52
CA ILE A 53 21.03 -5.55 -4.53
C ILE A 53 19.57 -5.30 -4.15
N LYS A 54 18.86 -6.32 -3.65
CA LYS A 54 17.47 -6.14 -3.18
C LYS A 54 17.40 -5.14 -2.03
N SER A 55 18.34 -5.22 -1.09
CA SER A 55 18.36 -4.34 0.09
C SER A 55 18.63 -2.90 -0.34
N GLU A 56 19.58 -2.67 -1.24
CA GLU A 56 19.87 -1.34 -1.81
C GLU A 56 18.65 -0.73 -2.50
N LEU A 57 17.94 -1.51 -3.34
CA LEU A 57 16.73 -1.04 -4.00
C LEU A 57 15.61 -0.72 -3.01
N ILE A 58 15.46 -1.50 -1.94
CA ILE A 58 14.48 -1.23 -0.87
C ILE A 58 14.84 0.03 -0.10
N GLU A 59 16.12 0.19 0.27
CA GLU A 59 16.63 1.39 0.95
C GLU A 59 16.40 2.65 0.12
N TYR A 60 16.68 2.59 -1.19
CA TYR A 60 16.38 3.69 -2.11
C TYR A 60 14.90 4.08 -2.10
N VAL A 61 13.99 3.11 -2.19
CA VAL A 61 12.54 3.40 -2.15
C VAL A 61 12.13 3.96 -0.78
N ASN A 62 12.73 3.46 0.31
CA ASN A 62 12.50 4.00 1.65
C ASN A 62 12.91 5.47 1.74
N ASP A 63 14.02 5.86 1.12
CA ASP A 63 14.47 7.26 1.09
C ASP A 63 13.57 8.15 0.23
N ILE A 64 13.09 7.65 -0.92
CA ILE A 64 12.04 8.34 -1.70
C ILE A 64 10.81 8.58 -0.82
N PHE A 65 10.32 7.56 -0.12
CA PHE A 65 9.12 7.69 0.70
C PHE A 65 9.33 8.64 1.88
N LYS A 66 10.47 8.57 2.57
CA LYS A 66 10.82 9.52 3.65
C LYS A 66 10.73 10.95 3.16
N TYR A 67 11.26 11.23 1.96
CA TYR A 67 11.26 12.58 1.39
C TYR A 67 9.89 13.01 0.87
N GLU A 68 9.27 12.22 -0.02
CA GLU A 68 8.08 12.62 -0.75
C GLU A 68 6.81 12.58 0.12
N ILE A 69 6.69 11.65 1.06
CA ILE A 69 5.56 11.62 1.99
C ILE A 69 5.65 12.81 2.96
N SER A 70 6.85 13.18 3.41
CA SER A 70 7.05 14.38 4.25
C SER A 70 6.64 15.67 3.52
N LYS A 71 6.83 15.74 2.21
CA LYS A 71 6.31 16.85 1.38
C LYS A 71 4.81 16.78 1.14
N LEU A 72 4.25 15.57 0.97
CA LEU A 72 2.82 15.39 0.79
C LEU A 72 2.05 15.96 1.99
N ILE A 73 2.50 15.64 3.20
CA ILE A 73 1.87 16.10 4.45
C ILE A 73 2.08 17.61 4.72
N SER A 74 3.03 18.26 4.04
CA SER A 74 3.25 19.70 4.19
C SER A 74 2.22 20.56 3.44
N GLY A 75 1.24 19.94 2.75
CA GLY A 75 0.00 20.61 2.32
C GLY A 75 0.03 21.32 0.96
N ASN A 76 0.85 20.86 0.00
CA ASN A 76 0.95 21.49 -1.31
C ASN A 76 -0.06 20.99 -2.35
N ILE A 77 -0.73 19.86 -2.09
CA ILE A 77 -1.68 19.24 -3.03
C ILE A 77 -3.09 19.70 -2.72
N LYS A 78 -3.79 20.22 -3.75
CA LYS A 78 -5.09 20.89 -3.60
C LYS A 78 -6.25 20.21 -4.32
N ASN A 79 -5.96 19.21 -5.15
CA ASN A 79 -6.96 18.51 -5.94
C ASN A 79 -6.43 17.15 -6.41
N GLN A 80 -7.34 16.31 -6.93
CA GLN A 80 -7.01 14.97 -7.41
C GLN A 80 -5.91 14.97 -8.47
N ASN A 81 -5.95 15.89 -9.43
CA ASN A 81 -4.97 15.91 -10.53
C ASN A 81 -3.55 16.22 -10.03
N GLU A 82 -3.40 17.06 -9.00
CA GLU A 82 -2.11 17.28 -8.34
C GLU A 82 -1.65 16.04 -7.57
N PHE A 83 -2.57 15.32 -6.91
CA PHE A 83 -2.27 14.06 -6.25
C PHE A 83 -1.83 12.99 -7.24
N ASP A 84 -2.56 12.82 -8.34
CA ASP A 84 -2.27 11.84 -9.40
C ASP A 84 -0.87 12.06 -9.95
N LYS A 85 -0.51 13.31 -10.27
CA LYS A 85 0.85 13.66 -10.75
C LYS A 85 1.94 13.35 -9.74
N TRP A 86 1.69 13.63 -8.47
CA TRP A 86 2.63 13.29 -7.40
C TRP A 86 2.80 11.77 -7.27
N HIS A 87 1.69 11.04 -7.27
CA HIS A 87 1.67 9.57 -7.18
C HIS A 87 2.38 8.93 -8.38
N ASP A 88 2.10 9.40 -9.59
CA ASP A 88 2.74 8.97 -10.84
C ASP A 88 4.24 9.22 -10.81
N GLY A 89 4.65 10.41 -10.38
CA GLY A 89 6.05 10.76 -10.25
C GLY A 89 6.82 9.81 -9.34
N ILE A 90 6.22 9.36 -8.23
CA ILE A 90 6.83 8.37 -7.34
C ILE A 90 6.83 6.98 -7.97
N CYS A 91 5.71 6.53 -8.51
CA CYS A 91 5.63 5.19 -9.11
C CYS A 91 6.62 5.05 -10.27
N ASN A 92 6.75 6.09 -11.10
CA ASN A 92 7.69 6.11 -12.21
C ASN A 92 9.15 6.08 -11.72
N LYS A 93 9.53 6.89 -10.71
CA LYS A 93 10.86 6.81 -10.08
C LYS A 93 11.19 5.41 -9.59
N ILE A 94 10.26 4.73 -8.91
CA ILE A 94 10.47 3.35 -8.42
C ILE A 94 10.66 2.41 -9.61
N THR A 95 9.82 2.48 -10.63
CA THR A 95 9.93 1.58 -11.79
C THR A 95 11.21 1.80 -12.60
N GLU A 96 11.63 3.07 -12.75
CA GLU A 96 12.84 3.47 -13.45
C GLU A 96 14.08 2.97 -12.71
N GLU A 97 14.16 3.14 -11.38
CA GLU A 97 15.30 2.66 -10.59
C GLU A 97 15.48 1.14 -10.73
N TYR A 98 14.40 0.37 -10.61
CA TYR A 98 14.45 -1.08 -10.77
C TYR A 98 14.84 -1.50 -12.20
N TYR A 99 14.47 -0.72 -13.22
CA TYR A 99 14.83 -0.96 -14.61
C TYR A 99 16.30 -0.63 -14.90
N GLU A 100 16.78 0.52 -14.40
CA GLU A 100 18.15 1.02 -14.63
C GLU A 100 19.21 0.20 -13.91
N TYR A 101 18.85 -0.42 -12.78
CA TYR A 101 19.72 -1.32 -12.05
C TYR A 101 19.93 -2.63 -12.85
N LYS A 102 20.82 -2.58 -13.86
CA LYS A 102 21.05 -3.64 -14.87
C LYS A 102 21.37 -5.01 -14.28
N GLU A 103 21.94 -5.06 -13.08
CA GLU A 103 22.25 -6.30 -12.37
C GLU A 103 21.02 -6.94 -11.73
N SER A 104 19.95 -6.17 -11.50
CA SER A 104 18.79 -6.64 -10.74
C SER A 104 17.97 -7.64 -11.54
N LYS A 105 17.94 -7.61 -12.89
CA LYS A 105 17.00 -8.40 -13.73
C LYS A 105 15.54 -8.40 -13.23
N ILE A 106 15.19 -7.50 -12.30
CA ILE A 106 13.88 -7.41 -11.66
C ILE A 106 13.10 -6.41 -12.49
N GLN A 107 11.98 -6.86 -13.02
CA GLN A 107 11.03 -5.97 -13.68
C GLN A 107 9.93 -5.65 -12.68
N LEU A 108 10.02 -4.46 -12.09
CA LEU A 108 8.97 -3.88 -11.26
C LEU A 108 8.05 -3.06 -12.16
N THR A 109 6.75 -3.36 -12.14
CA THR A 109 5.75 -2.68 -12.97
C THR A 109 5.05 -1.56 -12.20
N TYR A 110 4.36 -0.66 -12.92
CA TYR A 110 3.57 0.40 -12.28
C TYR A 110 2.55 -0.18 -11.28
N GLY A 111 1.86 -1.26 -11.65
CA GLY A 111 0.92 -1.95 -10.76
C GLY A 111 1.54 -2.48 -9.46
N GLN A 112 2.83 -2.78 -9.45
CA GLN A 112 3.60 -3.12 -8.25
C GLN A 112 4.03 -1.88 -7.46
N ALA A 113 4.52 -0.84 -8.14
CA ALA A 113 4.90 0.42 -7.52
C ALA A 113 3.72 1.06 -6.76
N GLN A 114 2.54 1.15 -7.39
CA GLN A 114 1.34 1.67 -6.74
C GLN A 114 0.97 0.86 -5.49
N LYS A 115 1.14 -0.48 -5.53
CA LYS A 115 0.77 -1.32 -4.39
C LYS A 115 1.67 -1.02 -3.20
N TRP A 116 2.96 -0.85 -3.46
CA TRP A 116 3.94 -0.50 -2.43
C TRP A 116 3.64 0.89 -1.84
N LEU A 117 3.48 1.91 -2.68
CA LEU A 117 3.18 3.27 -2.22
C LEU A 117 1.86 3.36 -1.45
N ASN A 118 0.77 2.84 -2.02
CA ASN A 118 -0.57 2.96 -1.42
C ASN A 118 -0.68 2.16 -0.12
N MET A 119 -0.06 0.98 -0.03
CA MET A 119 -0.01 0.24 1.24
C MET A 119 0.84 0.97 2.28
N THR A 120 1.94 1.63 1.88
CA THR A 120 2.77 2.42 2.80
C THR A 120 1.95 3.56 3.42
N ILE A 121 1.21 4.31 2.60
CA ILE A 121 0.32 5.38 3.07
C ILE A 121 -0.76 4.82 4.03
N LYS A 122 -1.44 3.73 3.64
CA LYS A 122 -2.42 3.05 4.49
C LYS A 122 -1.83 2.66 5.84
N TYR A 123 -0.62 2.09 5.84
CA TYR A 123 0.04 1.64 7.07
C TYR A 123 0.47 2.81 7.95
N LEU A 124 0.95 3.92 7.38
CA LEU A 124 1.23 5.14 8.14
C LEU A 124 -0.02 5.70 8.82
N TYR A 125 -1.17 5.63 8.15
CA TYR A 125 -2.46 5.96 8.74
C TYR A 125 -2.83 4.99 9.88
N MET A 126 -2.70 3.67 9.68
CA MET A 126 -2.96 2.66 10.73
C MET A 126 -2.05 2.81 11.95
N LEU A 127 -0.78 3.16 11.72
CA LEU A 127 0.18 3.44 12.77
C LEU A 127 -0.13 4.71 13.55
N LYS A 128 -1.06 5.55 13.06
CA LYS A 128 -1.38 6.90 13.58
C LYS A 128 -0.18 7.84 13.53
N VAL A 129 0.67 7.68 12.52
CA VAL A 129 1.84 8.54 12.30
C VAL A 129 1.41 9.80 11.57
N TYR A 130 0.57 9.64 10.54
CA TYR A 130 -0.03 10.74 9.78
C TYR A 130 -1.52 10.51 9.59
N SER A 131 -2.32 11.56 9.75
CA SER A 131 -3.76 11.54 9.43
C SER A 131 -4.04 11.74 7.94
N PHE A 132 -3.10 12.38 7.22
CA PHE A 132 -3.23 12.78 5.81
C PHE A 132 -4.41 13.71 5.52
N ASP A 133 -4.92 14.45 6.51
CA ASP A 133 -6.16 15.24 6.40
C ASP A 133 -6.21 16.16 5.17
N CYS A 134 -5.09 16.76 4.77
CA CYS A 134 -5.00 17.66 3.62
C CYS A 134 -5.16 16.97 2.24
N VAL A 135 -4.99 15.65 2.17
CA VAL A 135 -5.04 14.88 0.91
C VAL A 135 -5.88 13.62 1.02
N PHE A 136 -6.54 13.39 2.16
CA PHE A 136 -7.17 12.11 2.49
C PHE A 136 -8.22 11.69 1.44
N GLU A 137 -8.98 12.66 0.93
CA GLU A 137 -9.99 12.43 -0.11
C GLU A 137 -9.40 12.07 -1.49
N TYR A 138 -8.11 12.36 -1.71
CA TYR A 138 -7.42 12.09 -2.98
C TYR A 138 -6.62 10.78 -2.96
N LEU A 139 -6.43 10.18 -1.77
CA LEU A 139 -5.63 8.97 -1.62
C LEU A 139 -6.15 7.84 -2.49
N HIS A 140 -5.20 7.11 -3.08
CA HIS A 140 -5.45 5.97 -3.93
C HIS A 140 -5.68 4.68 -3.14
N ILE A 141 -6.59 3.84 -3.62
CA ILE A 141 -6.82 2.49 -3.09
C ILE A 141 -5.60 1.62 -3.44
N PRO A 142 -5.03 0.84 -2.51
CA PRO A 142 -3.97 -0.11 -2.82
C PRO A 142 -4.50 -1.32 -3.62
N ILE A 143 -4.58 -1.20 -4.95
CA ILE A 143 -5.18 -2.22 -5.81
C ILE A 143 -4.41 -3.54 -5.73
N ASP A 144 -5.12 -4.62 -5.39
CA ASP A 144 -4.67 -6.01 -5.45
C ASP A 144 -5.85 -6.93 -5.77
N ASN A 145 -5.62 -8.25 -5.81
CA ASN A 145 -6.68 -9.23 -6.07
C ASN A 145 -7.86 -9.14 -5.10
N CYS A 146 -7.64 -8.75 -3.83
CA CYS A 146 -8.71 -8.58 -2.86
C CYS A 146 -9.61 -7.41 -3.26
N ILE A 147 -9.02 -6.28 -3.65
CA ILE A 147 -9.76 -5.12 -4.16
C ILE A 147 -10.49 -5.45 -5.47
N LEU A 148 -9.86 -6.19 -6.39
CA LEU A 148 -10.52 -6.61 -7.63
C LEU A 148 -11.75 -7.51 -7.35
N ASN A 149 -11.67 -8.40 -6.36
CA ASN A 149 -12.82 -9.20 -5.92
C ASN A 149 -13.93 -8.33 -5.34
N VAL A 150 -13.58 -7.46 -4.39
CA VAL A 150 -14.53 -6.56 -3.74
C VAL A 150 -15.24 -5.64 -4.74
N ALA A 151 -14.47 -5.01 -5.65
CA ALA A 151 -15.02 -4.09 -6.64
C ALA A 151 -15.99 -4.81 -7.60
N ASN A 152 -15.68 -6.05 -7.97
CA ASN A 152 -16.58 -6.86 -8.78
C ASN A 152 -17.87 -7.22 -8.04
N GLU A 153 -17.76 -7.73 -6.81
CA GLU A 153 -18.93 -8.15 -6.02
C GLU A 153 -19.83 -6.97 -5.63
N LYS A 154 -19.24 -5.83 -5.23
CA LYS A 154 -19.99 -4.71 -4.62
C LYS A 154 -20.30 -3.56 -5.56
N LEU A 155 -19.46 -3.34 -6.58
CA LEU A 155 -19.60 -2.21 -7.50
C LEU A 155 -19.92 -2.65 -8.94
N GLY A 156 -19.96 -3.96 -9.20
CA GLY A 156 -20.15 -4.51 -10.54
C GLY A 156 -19.07 -4.07 -11.51
N ILE A 157 -17.84 -3.85 -11.02
CA ILE A 157 -16.67 -3.51 -11.86
C ILE A 157 -16.02 -4.82 -12.30
N ASP A 158 -15.87 -5.02 -13.60
CA ASP A 158 -15.27 -6.26 -14.11
C ASP A 158 -13.80 -6.38 -13.73
N LYS A 159 -13.37 -7.61 -13.45
CA LYS A 159 -11.95 -7.91 -13.19
C LYS A 159 -11.18 -7.86 -14.51
N PRO A 160 -10.14 -7.02 -14.63
CA PRO A 160 -9.34 -7.00 -15.84
C PRO A 160 -8.62 -8.34 -16.07
N LYS A 161 -8.45 -8.73 -17.33
CA LYS A 161 -7.76 -9.98 -17.70
C LYS A 161 -6.28 -9.97 -17.31
N THR A 162 -5.66 -8.80 -17.37
CA THR A 162 -4.28 -8.60 -16.94
C THR A 162 -4.24 -8.55 -15.42
N ALA A 163 -3.32 -9.31 -14.81
CA ALA A 163 -3.11 -9.23 -13.36
C ALA A 163 -2.68 -7.81 -12.95
N TRP A 164 -3.20 -7.30 -11.83
CA TRP A 164 -2.90 -5.95 -11.31
C TRP A 164 -1.41 -5.67 -11.21
N SER A 165 -0.61 -6.68 -10.86
CA SER A 165 0.85 -6.58 -10.71
C SER A 165 1.60 -6.44 -12.04
N LYS A 166 0.88 -6.36 -13.16
CA LYS A 166 1.41 -6.14 -14.51
C LYS A 166 0.77 -4.93 -15.20
N TRP A 167 -0.05 -4.17 -14.50
CA TRP A 167 -0.69 -3.00 -15.08
C TRP A 167 0.32 -1.90 -15.34
N ASP A 168 0.08 -1.18 -16.43
CA ASP A 168 0.68 0.11 -16.70
C ASP A 168 -0.11 1.23 -15.98
N GLU A 169 0.43 2.44 -16.04
CA GLU A 169 -0.17 3.66 -15.47
C GLU A 169 -1.62 3.86 -15.93
N LYS A 170 -1.90 3.65 -17.22
CA LYS A 170 -3.22 3.89 -17.82
C LYS A 170 -4.27 2.91 -17.31
N GLN A 171 -3.95 1.61 -17.30
CA GLN A 171 -4.84 0.57 -16.78
C GLN A 171 -5.16 0.83 -15.31
N TYR A 172 -4.14 1.20 -14.53
CA TYR A 172 -4.29 1.56 -13.14
C TYR A 172 -5.23 2.74 -12.92
N HIS A 173 -4.99 3.88 -13.58
CA HIS A 173 -5.82 5.09 -13.41
C HIS A 173 -7.25 4.88 -13.86
N ASN A 174 -7.47 4.17 -14.97
CA ASN A 174 -8.82 3.85 -15.42
C ASN A 174 -9.59 3.07 -14.34
N TYR A 175 -8.94 2.10 -13.70
CA TYR A 175 -9.58 1.29 -12.66
C TYR A 175 -9.81 2.08 -11.37
N GLN A 176 -8.85 2.89 -10.93
CA GLN A 176 -9.02 3.79 -9.78
C GLN A 176 -10.20 4.74 -9.99
N ASN A 177 -10.27 5.37 -11.16
CA ASN A 177 -11.34 6.30 -11.51
C ASN A 177 -12.70 5.61 -11.58
N GLU A 178 -12.76 4.37 -12.10
CA GLU A 178 -14.00 3.61 -12.12
C GLU A 178 -14.50 3.31 -10.70
N ILE A 179 -13.63 2.85 -9.79
CA ILE A 179 -14.01 2.67 -8.37
C ILE A 179 -14.46 4.00 -7.78
N LYS A 180 -13.66 5.06 -7.94
CA LYS A 180 -13.93 6.39 -7.39
C LYS A 180 -15.29 6.94 -7.84
N SER A 181 -15.67 6.68 -9.09
CA SER A 181 -16.97 7.12 -9.64
C SER A 181 -18.18 6.42 -9.01
N LYS A 182 -17.99 5.25 -8.40
CA LYS A 182 -19.06 4.42 -7.82
C LYS A 182 -19.14 4.47 -6.30
N ILE A 183 -18.17 5.09 -5.62
CA ILE A 183 -18.14 5.23 -4.15
C ILE A 183 -18.55 6.64 -3.72
N LYS A 184 -19.09 6.76 -2.50
CA LYS A 184 -19.56 8.04 -1.91
C LYS A 184 -18.69 8.55 -0.76
N ILE A 185 -17.66 7.80 -0.40
CA ILE A 185 -16.73 8.09 0.70
C ILE A 185 -15.31 8.15 0.15
N ALA A 186 -14.37 8.66 0.95
CA ALA A 186 -12.96 8.69 0.57
C ALA A 186 -12.46 7.28 0.19
N PRO A 187 -11.61 7.14 -0.85
CA PRO A 187 -11.22 5.83 -1.37
C PRO A 187 -10.56 4.93 -0.32
N LEU A 188 -9.72 5.49 0.55
CA LEU A 188 -9.09 4.73 1.63
C LEU A 188 -10.11 4.24 2.67
N CYS A 189 -11.12 5.03 3.03
CA CYS A 189 -12.21 4.57 3.92
C CYS A 189 -12.98 3.40 3.30
N TRP A 190 -13.33 3.52 2.01
CA TRP A 190 -13.99 2.43 1.30
C TRP A 190 -13.13 1.17 1.29
N GLU A 191 -11.82 1.31 1.11
CA GLU A 191 -10.91 0.16 1.19
C GLU A 191 -10.95 -0.52 2.56
N PHE A 192 -10.84 0.23 3.66
CA PHE A 192 -10.88 -0.34 5.01
C PHE A 192 -12.18 -1.10 5.29
N GLU A 193 -13.33 -0.53 4.92
CA GLU A 193 -14.64 -1.14 5.14
C GLU A 193 -14.82 -2.47 4.40
N ASN A 194 -14.20 -2.59 3.23
CA ASN A 194 -14.49 -3.69 2.32
C ASN A 194 -13.40 -4.75 2.27
N TRP A 195 -12.13 -4.38 2.48
CA TRP A 195 -11.00 -5.32 2.42
C TRP A 195 -11.05 -6.38 3.51
N LEU A 196 -11.38 -6.01 4.76
CA LEU A 196 -11.37 -6.95 5.89
C LEU A 196 -12.32 -8.13 5.68
N ASN A 197 -13.52 -7.84 5.16
CA ASN A 197 -14.54 -8.86 4.89
C ASN A 197 -14.05 -9.87 3.85
N GLU A 198 -13.39 -9.41 2.79
CA GLU A 198 -12.89 -10.27 1.73
C GLU A 198 -11.66 -11.07 2.17
N ALA A 199 -10.72 -10.43 2.89
CA ALA A 199 -9.55 -11.10 3.45
C ALA A 199 -9.95 -12.25 4.40
N GLN A 200 -11.01 -12.08 5.19
CA GLN A 200 -11.54 -13.13 6.05
C GLN A 200 -12.13 -14.30 5.25
N LYS A 201 -12.87 -14.04 4.17
CA LYS A 201 -13.39 -15.10 3.29
C LYS A 201 -12.25 -15.90 2.65
N GLU A 202 -11.23 -15.23 2.12
CA GLU A 202 -10.09 -15.89 1.50
C GLU A 202 -9.33 -16.78 2.50
N ALA A 203 -9.10 -16.29 3.72
CA ALA A 203 -8.47 -17.08 4.78
C ALA A 203 -9.29 -18.33 5.18
N GLN A 204 -10.61 -18.29 5.04
CA GLN A 204 -11.48 -19.45 5.29
C GLN A 204 -11.46 -20.48 4.16
N LYS A 205 -11.24 -20.04 2.91
CA LYS A 205 -11.12 -20.96 1.75
C LYS A 205 -9.88 -21.84 1.83
N VAL A 206 -8.76 -21.31 2.33
CA VAL A 206 -7.47 -22.03 2.48
C VAL A 206 -7.52 -23.11 3.58
N LYS A 207 -8.52 -23.08 4.47
CA LYS A 207 -8.70 -24.07 5.55
C LYS A 207 -9.53 -25.30 5.15
N LYS A 208 -10.08 -25.33 3.93
CA LYS A 208 -10.82 -26.47 3.37
C LYS A 208 -9.95 -27.21 2.37
#